data_AF-B8KLH0-F1
#
_entry.id   AF-B8KLH0-F1
#
_cell.length_a   1.000
_cell.length_b   1.000
_cell.length_c   1.000
_cell.angle_alpha   90.00
_cell.angle_beta   90.00
_cell.angle_gamma   90.00
#
_symmetry.space_group_name_H-M   'P 1'
#
loop_
_entity.id
_entity.type
_entity.pdbx_description
1 polymer ?
#
loop_
_entity_poly.entity_id
_entity_poly.type
_entity_poly.pdbx_seq_one_letter_code
_entity_poly.pdbx_strand_id
1 'polypeptide(L)' 'MSHYVEADYLVINDVFDDALRELQAIVRSQRLQTDKQAHRHSARLRALLG' A
#
# COMPACT_ATOMS: atom_id res chain seq x y z
N MET A 1 3.81 -28.05 3.82
CA MET A 1 3.97 -26.60 3.55
C MET A 1 2.74 -26.13 2.80
N SER A 2 1.64 -25.96 3.51
CA SER A 2 0.32 -25.69 2.95
C SER A 2 -0.28 -24.54 3.77
N HIS A 3 -0.89 -23.54 3.11
CA HIS A 3 -1.51 -22.32 3.70
C HIS A 3 -0.66 -21.03 3.82
N TYR A 4 0.11 -20.64 2.78
CA TYR A 4 0.54 -19.23 2.63
C TYR A 4 -0.15 -18.52 1.44
N VAL A 5 -1.10 -19.18 0.77
CA VAL A 5 -1.63 -18.78 -0.55
C VAL A 5 -2.82 -17.81 -0.45
N GLU A 6 -3.30 -17.50 0.76
CA GLU A 6 -4.50 -16.67 0.97
C GLU A 6 -4.21 -15.18 1.22
N ALA A 7 -2.94 -14.81 1.36
CA ALA A 7 -2.56 -13.41 1.59
C ALA A 7 -2.21 -12.70 0.28
N ASP A 8 -2.60 -11.43 0.16
CA ASP A 8 -2.23 -10.58 -0.99
C ASP A 8 -0.72 -10.32 -1.08
N TYR A 9 -0.03 -10.39 0.07
CA TYR A 9 1.43 -10.19 0.17
C TYR A 9 2.03 -11.14 1.19
N LEU A 10 3.24 -11.61 0.91
CA LEU A 10 4.08 -12.38 1.82
C LEU A 10 5.43 -11.67 1.96
N VAL A 11 5.81 -11.35 3.20
CA VAL A 11 7.10 -10.72 3.54
C VAL A 11 7.93 -11.75 4.30
N ILE A 12 9.13 -12.04 3.81
CA ILE A 12 10.05 -12.98 4.47
C ILE A 12 11.00 -12.18 5.37
N ASN A 13 11.00 -12.51 6.66
CA ASN A 13 11.82 -11.82 7.65
C ASN A 13 13.17 -12.51 7.85
N ASP A 14 14.01 -12.49 6.82
CA ASP A 14 15.40 -12.97 6.90
C ASP A 14 16.36 -11.87 7.39
N VAL A 15 16.13 -10.63 6.95
CA VAL A 15 16.82 -9.41 7.39
C VAL A 15 15.78 -8.39 7.83
N PHE A 16 15.80 -8.04 9.11
CA PHE A 16 14.75 -7.20 9.72
C PHE A 16 14.58 -5.85 9.02
N ASP A 17 15.68 -5.16 8.70
CA ASP A 17 15.60 -3.85 8.06
C ASP A 17 14.95 -3.91 6.67
N ASP A 18 15.15 -5.01 5.94
CA ASP A 18 14.55 -5.21 4.62
C ASP A 18 13.07 -5.57 4.76
N ALA A 19 12.73 -6.50 5.64
CA ALA A 19 11.34 -6.86 5.92
C ALA A 19 10.51 -5.66 6.42
N LEU A 20 11.12 -4.79 7.22
CA LEU A 20 10.48 -3.55 7.67
C LEU A 20 10.22 -2.59 6.50
N ARG A 21 11.18 -2.42 5.58
CA ARG A 21 11.00 -1.59 4.39
C ARG A 21 9.91 -2.14 3.49
N GLU A 22 9.87 -3.45 3.27
CA GLU A 22 8.85 -4.13 2.48
C GLU A 22 7.45 -3.95 3.09
N LEU A 23 7.30 -4.17 4.39
CA LEU A 23 6.03 -3.96 5.09
C LEU A 23 5.57 -2.49 5.01
N GLN A 24 6.49 -1.54 5.20
CA GLN A 24 6.19 -0.11 5.04
C GLN A 24 5.75 0.22 3.61
N ALA A 25 6.38 -0.39 2.60
CA ALA A 25 6.03 -0.20 1.21
C ALA A 25 4.61 -0.70 0.91
N ILE A 26 4.23 -1.87 1.42
CA ILE A 26 2.87 -2.42 1.29
C ILE A 26 1.83 -1.46 1.91
N VAL A 27 2.06 -0.99 3.14
CA VAL A 27 1.13 -0.05 3.78
C VAL A 27 1.05 1.28 3.00
N ARG A 28 2.17 1.77 2.48
CA ARG A 28 2.21 2.99 1.66
C ARG A 28 1.45 2.80 0.35
N SER A 29 1.64 1.69 -0.37
CA SER A 29 0.94 1.43 -1.63
C SER A 29 -0.57 1.35 -1.43
N GLN A 30 -1.02 0.66 -0.37
CA GLN A 30 -2.42 0.58 0.00
C GLN A 30 -3.03 1.94 0.34
N ARG A 31 -2.25 2.87 0.91
CA ARG A 31 -2.70 4.26 1.14
C ARG A 31 -2.74 5.07 -0.14
N LEU A 32 -1.85 4.81 -1.09
CA LEU A 32 -1.70 5.54 -2.35
C LEU A 32 -2.65 5.08 -3.47
N GLN A 33 -3.49 4.07 -3.23
CA GLN A 33 -4.53 3.66 -4.17
C GLN A 33 -5.36 4.86 -4.65
N THR A 34 -5.60 4.92 -5.97
CA THR A 34 -6.27 6.05 -6.65
C THR A 34 -7.58 6.41 -5.97
N ASP A 35 -8.43 5.45 -5.63
CA ASP A 35 -9.74 5.72 -5.03
C ASP A 35 -9.61 6.41 -3.67
N LYS A 36 -8.67 5.95 -2.83
CA LYS A 36 -8.39 6.56 -1.51
C LYS A 36 -7.79 7.95 -1.66
N GLN A 37 -6.87 8.15 -2.61
CA GLN A 37 -6.28 9.44 -2.89
C GLN A 37 -7.29 10.43 -3.48
N ALA A 38 -8.13 9.97 -4.41
CA ALA A 38 -9.17 10.75 -5.05
C ALA A 38 -10.21 11.22 -4.02
N HIS A 39 -10.61 10.33 -3.10
CA HIS A 39 -11.48 10.70 -2.00
C HIS A 39 -10.83 11.75 -1.08
N ARG A 40 -9.60 11.48 -0.62
CA ARG A 40 -8.85 12.36 0.31
C ARG A 40 -8.54 13.74 -0.28
N HIS A 41 -8.26 13.81 -1.58
CA HIS A 41 -7.88 15.02 -2.29
C HIS A 41 -8.97 15.57 -3.21
N SER A 42 -10.23 15.16 -3.00
CA SER A 42 -11.37 15.48 -3.86
C SER A 42 -11.51 16.98 -4.14
N ALA A 43 -11.37 17.85 -3.14
CA ALA A 43 -11.45 19.29 -3.31
C ALA A 43 -10.31 19.85 -4.19
N ARG A 44 -9.07 19.40 -3.97
CA ARG A 44 -7.91 19.81 -4.77
C ARG A 44 -8.01 19.31 -6.21
N LEU A 45 -8.47 18.07 -6.41
CA LEU A 45 -8.66 17.50 -7.74
C LEU A 45 -9.77 18.23 -8.51
N ARG A 46 -10.88 18.58 -7.87
CA ARG A 46 -11.94 19.40 -8.50
C ARG A 46 -11.43 20.75 -8.95
N ALA A 47 -10.57 21.40 -8.17
CA ALA A 47 -10.00 22.70 -8.52
C ALA A 47 -8.98 22.65 -9.68
N LEU A 48 -8.39 21.49 -9.97
CA LEU A 48 -7.47 21.31 -11.10
C LEU A 48 -8.18 20.88 -12.40
N LEU A 49 -9.38 20.33 -12.29
CA LEU A 49 -10.15 19.73 -13.40
C LEU A 49 -11.37 20.57 -13.82
N GLY A 50 -11.70 21.62 -13.07
CA GLY A 50 -12.73 22.62 -13.39
C GLY A 50 -12.12 23.90 -13.91
#